data_AF-A0A371NGC4-F1
#
_entry.id   AF-A0A371NGC4-F1
#
_cell.length_a   1.000
_cell.length_b   1.000
_cell.length_c   1.000
_cell.angle_alpha   90.00
_cell.angle_beta   90.00
_cell.angle_gamma   90.00
#
_symmetry.space_group_name_H-M   'P 1'
#
loop_
_entity.id
_entity.type
_entity.pdbx_description
1 polymer ?
#
loop_
_entity_poly.entity_id
_entity_poly.type
_entity_poly.pdbx_seq_one_letter_code
_entity_poly.pdbx_strand_id
1 'polypeptide(L)' 'MKRLFCPLCRANVVAEVYGSQRAHFYYIVCPSCGARICLEGGQ' A
#
# COMPACT_ATOMS: atom_id res chain seq x y z
N MET A 1 2.44 10.16 -12.61
CA MET A 1 2.60 9.04 -11.66
C MET A 1 2.39 9.58 -10.24
N LYS A 2 1.35 9.17 -9.51
CA LYS A 2 1.13 9.61 -8.12
C LYS A 2 2.19 8.92 -7.24
N ARG A 3 3.04 9.70 -6.55
CA ARG A 3 3.99 9.17 -5.56
C ARG A 3 3.23 8.88 -4.27
N LEU A 4 3.29 7.64 -3.79
CA LEU A 4 2.71 7.26 -2.51
C LEU A 4 3.80 7.28 -1.44
N PHE A 5 3.52 7.83 -0.27
CA PHE A 5 4.46 7.85 0.84
C PHE A 5 3.96 6.94 1.96
N CYS A 6 4.87 6.26 2.64
CA CYS A 6 4.52 5.45 3.80
C CYS A 6 4.11 6.39 4.93
N PRO A 7 2.92 6.24 5.54
CA PRO A 7 2.48 7.13 6.61
C PRO A 7 3.32 6.99 7.89
N LEU A 8 4.08 5.90 8.04
CA LEU A 8 4.89 5.64 9.22
C LEU A 8 6.32 6.17 9.08
N CYS A 9 7.06 5.72 8.06
CA CYS A 9 8.47 6.10 7.90
C CYS A 9 8.70 7.23 6.88
N ARG A 10 7.64 7.69 6.20
CA ARG A 10 7.66 8.71 5.13
C ARG A 10 8.54 8.36 3.92
N ALA A 11 9.02 7.12 3.83
CA ALA A 11 9.73 6.65 2.66
C ALA A 11 8.81 6.65 1.43
N ASN A 12 9.41 6.86 0.26
CA ASN A 12 8.71 6.75 -1.02
C ASN A 12 8.35 5.28 -1.25
N VAL A 13 7.08 5.00 -1.50
CA VAL A 13 6.58 3.65 -1.71
C VAL A 13 6.20 3.52 -3.18
N VAL A 14 6.91 2.65 -3.88
CA VAL A 14 6.46 2.17 -5.19
C VAL A 14 5.38 1.13 -4.87
N ALA A 15 4.13 1.47 -5.17
CA ALA A 15 2.98 0.68 -4.75
C ALA A 15 2.91 -0.64 -5.53
N GLU A 16 3.38 -1.73 -4.94
CA GLU A 16 2.98 -3.08 -5.32
C GLU A 16 1.71 -3.43 -4.53
N VAL A 17 0.61 -3.62 -5.25
CA VAL A 17 -0.70 -3.92 -4.66
C VAL A 17 -0.83 -5.41 -4.47
N TYR A 18 -0.93 -5.84 -3.21
CA TYR A 18 -1.20 -7.22 -2.85
C TYR A 18 -2.67 -7.33 -2.44
N GLY A 19 -3.42 -8.17 -3.13
CA GLY A 19 -4.85 -8.35 -2.87
C GLY A 19 -5.45 -9.40 -3.77
N SER A 20 -6.61 -9.92 -3.37
CA SER A 20 -7.44 -10.76 -4.21
C SER A 20 -8.71 -10.00 -4.56
N GLN A 21 -9.05 -9.94 -5.86
CA GLN A 21 -10.31 -9.34 -6.30
C GLN A 21 -11.54 -9.96 -5.62
N ARG A 22 -11.44 -11.23 -5.23
CA ARG A 22 -12.50 -11.96 -4.51
C ARG A 22 -12.72 -11.50 -3.07
N ALA A 23 -11.70 -10.95 -2.44
CA ALA A 23 -11.72 -10.68 -1.00
C ALA A 23 -11.80 -9.19 -0.66
N HIS A 24 -11.89 -8.31 -1.67
CA HIS A 24 -12.05 -6.85 -1.54
C HIS A 24 -11.04 -6.17 -0.59
N PHE A 25 -9.93 -6.83 -0.27
CA PHE A 25 -8.85 -6.25 0.50
C PHE A 25 -7.64 -6.05 -0.39
N TYR A 26 -7.09 -4.84 -0.34
CA TYR A 26 -5.87 -4.46 -1.01
C TYR A 26 -4.94 -3.85 0.03
N TYR A 27 -3.66 -4.16 -0.04
CA TYR A 27 -2.67 -3.52 0.81
C TYR A 27 -1.35 -3.32 0.05
N ILE A 28 -0.54 -2.39 0.55
CA ILE A 28 0.81 -2.12 0.07
C ILE A 28 1.79 -2.44 1.20
N VAL A 29 2.93 -3.02 0.86
CA VAL A 29 4.03 -3.21 1.80
C VAL A 29 5.07 -2.13 1.58
N CYS A 30 5.43 -1.37 2.61
CA CYS A 30 6.53 -0.43 2.54
C CYS A 30 7.86 -1.19 2.53
N PRO A 31 8.72 -1.04 1.49
CA PRO A 31 9.99 -1.76 1.43
C PRO A 31 11.02 -1.24 2.45
N SER A 32 10.85 -0.01 2.95
CA SER A 32 11.80 0.60 3.88
C SER A 32 11.60 0.20 5.34
N CYS A 33 10.34 0.04 5.79
CA CYS A 33 10.03 -0.29 7.19
C CYS A 33 9.16 -1.55 7.36
N GLY A 34 8.77 -2.21 6.27
CA GLY A 34 7.93 -3.41 6.29
C GLY A 34 6.46 -3.18 6.65
N ALA A 35 6.03 -1.93 6.81
CA ALA A 35 4.66 -1.60 7.19
C ALA A 35 3.66 -2.03 6.12
N ARG A 36 2.56 -2.67 6.54
CA ARG A 36 1.42 -3.00 5.67
C ARG A 36 0.40 -1.88 5.75
N ILE A 37 0.14 -1.25 4.63
CA ILE A 37 -0.79 -0.13 4.48
C ILE A 37 -2.03 -0.68 3.78
N CYS A 38 -3.13 -0.84 4.51
CA CYS A 38 -4.40 -1.24 3.90
C CYS A 38 -4.87 -0.11 2.98
N LEU A 39 -5.15 -0.47 1.73
CA LEU A 39 -5.90 0.35 0.82
C LEU A 39 -7.36 -0.02 1.04
N GLU A 40 -8.13 0.88 1.63
CA GLU A 40 -9.58 0.76 1.53
C GLU A 40 -9.93 0.80 0.05
N GLY A 41 -10.73 -0.17 -0.40
CA GLY A 41 -11.24 -0.22 -1.76
C GLY A 41 -12.11 1.01 -2.00
N GLY A 42 -11.48 2.10 -2.42
CA GLY A 42 -12.16 3.30 -2.86
C GLY A 42 -13.01 2.94 -4.06
N GLN A 43 -14.31 2.93 -3.83
CA GLN A 43 -15.33 2.90 -4.87
C GLN A 43 -15.22 4.15 -5.75
#